data_AF-A0A1B8S8N7-F1
#
_entry.id   AF-A0A1B8S8N7-F1
#
_cell.length_a   1.000
_cell.length_b   1.000
_cell.length_c   1.000
_cell.angle_alpha   90.00
_cell.angle_beta   90.00
_cell.angle_gamma   90.00
#
_symmetry.space_group_name_H-M   'P 1'
#
loop_
_entity.id
_entity.type
_entity.pdbx_description
1 polymer ?
#
loop_
_entity_poly.entity_id
_entity_poly.type
_entity_poly.pdbx_seq_one_letter_code
_entity_poly.pdbx_strand_id
1 'polypeptide(L)'
;MNGERKVTTARFDLPTPDETTEAFWAATAEGRLLIKRCADCERFHAYPRPFCPHCWSEQVEWVEATGRGSVYTFSIVRQNDLPP
;
A
#
# COMPACT_ATOMS: atom_id res chain seq x y z
N MET A 1 -13.25 -6.53 -30.76
CA MET A 1 -12.13 -7.49 -30.73
C MET A 1 -10.95 -6.77 -30.11
N ASN A 2 -10.51 -7.28 -28.96
CA ASN A 2 -9.70 -6.59 -27.95
C ASN A 2 -8.27 -6.31 -28.44
N GLY A 3 -7.89 -5.04 -28.46
CA GLY A 3 -6.50 -4.61 -28.63
C GLY A 3 -5.84 -4.45 -27.27
N GLU A 4 -5.37 -5.54 -26.68
CA GLU A 4 -4.48 -5.49 -25.52
C GLU A 4 -3.14 -4.86 -25.95
N ARG A 5 -2.95 -3.57 -25.65
CA ARG A 5 -1.63 -2.94 -25.75
C ARG A 5 -0.74 -3.50 -24.64
N LYS A 6 0.09 -4.48 -24.98
CA LYS A 6 1.26 -4.84 -24.15
C LYS A 6 2.21 -3.64 -24.11
N VAL A 7 2.23 -2.93 -22.98
CA VAL A 7 3.21 -1.87 -22.72
C VAL A 7 4.55 -2.54 -22.49
N THR A 8 5.47 -2.43 -23.45
CA THR A 8 6.78 -3.11 -23.48
C THR A 8 7.93 -2.29 -22.90
N THR A 9 7.68 -1.13 -22.28
CA THR A 9 8.72 -0.29 -21.68
C THR A 9 8.54 -0.25 -20.16
N ALA A 10 9.60 -0.58 -19.42
CA ALA A 10 9.60 -0.50 -17.95
C ALA A 10 9.29 0.93 -17.49
N ARG A 11 8.31 1.08 -16.59
CA ARG A 11 7.90 2.34 -15.96
C ARG A 11 8.57 2.46 -14.60
N PHE A 12 9.70 3.16 -14.54
CA PHE A 12 10.46 3.37 -13.29
C PHE A 12 9.80 4.37 -12.33
N ASP A 13 8.76 5.07 -12.79
CA ASP A 13 7.94 5.98 -12.00
C ASP A 13 6.82 5.26 -11.23
N LEU A 14 6.58 3.97 -11.52
CA LEU A 14 5.57 3.17 -10.85
C LEU A 14 6.19 2.26 -9.80
N PRO A 15 5.48 1.99 -8.69
CA PRO A 15 5.91 0.97 -7.75
C PRO A 15 5.96 -0.38 -8.47
N THR A 16 6.98 -1.18 -8.18
CA THR A 16 7.06 -2.58 -8.61
C THR A 16 6.41 -3.44 -7.53
N PRO A 17 5.26 -4.07 -7.79
CA PRO A 17 4.67 -5.01 -6.84
C PRO A 17 5.62 -6.19 -6.60
N ASP A 18 5.72 -6.59 -5.34
CA ASP A 18 6.38 -7.82 -4.90
C ASP A 18 5.37 -8.68 -4.11
N GLU A 19 5.78 -9.88 -3.70
CA GLU A 19 4.92 -10.83 -2.95
C GLU A 19 4.32 -10.22 -1.67
N THR A 20 5.00 -9.24 -1.06
CA THR A 20 4.53 -8.60 0.18
C THR A 20 3.52 -7.49 -0.08
N THR A 21 3.53 -6.90 -1.27
CA THR A 21 2.74 -5.71 -1.65
C THR A 21 1.68 -5.98 -2.72
N GLU A 22 1.69 -7.14 -3.38
CA GLU A 22 0.75 -7.49 -4.46
C GLU A 22 -0.72 -7.29 -4.06
N ALA A 23 -1.12 -7.85 -2.90
CA ALA A 23 -2.49 -7.71 -2.39
C ALA A 23 -2.88 -6.24 -2.14
N PHE A 24 -1.95 -5.41 -1.68
CA PHE A 24 -2.20 -3.98 -1.47
C PHE A 24 -2.44 -3.25 -2.79
N TRP A 25 -1.61 -3.51 -3.82
CA TRP A 25 -1.75 -2.88 -5.12
C TRP A 25 -3.00 -3.34 -5.87
N ALA A 26 -3.34 -4.63 -5.81
CA ALA A 26 -4.57 -5.17 -6.38
C ALA A 26 -5.81 -4.49 -5.79
N ALA A 27 -5.89 -4.39 -4.46
CA ALA A 27 -7.00 -3.72 -3.80
C ALA A 27 -7.03 -2.20 -4.06
N THR A 28 -5.87 -1.56 -4.19
CA THR A 28 -5.79 -0.13 -4.54
C THR A 28 -6.37 0.13 -5.93
N ALA A 29 -6.14 -0.76 -6.90
CA ALA A 29 -6.74 -0.69 -8.23
C ALA A 29 -8.28 -0.80 -8.20
N GLU A 30 -8.84 -1.40 -7.15
CA GLU A 30 -10.29 -1.49 -6.87
C GLU A 30 -10.81 -0.34 -5.99
N GLY A 31 -9.96 0.64 -5.61
CA GLY A 31 -10.34 1.74 -4.72
C GLY A 31 -10.47 1.35 -3.25
N ARG A 32 -9.88 0.22 -2.84
CA ARG A 32 -9.94 -0.32 -1.48
C ARG A 32 -8.61 -0.09 -0.77
N LEU A 33 -8.67 0.46 0.44
CA LEU A 33 -7.49 0.65 1.29
C LEU A 33 -7.31 -0.55 2.22
N LEU A 34 -6.27 -1.34 1.99
CA LEU A 34 -5.90 -2.44 2.89
C LEU A 34 -4.84 -2.01 3.89
N ILE A 35 -4.97 -2.50 5.13
CA ILE A 35 -3.95 -2.43 6.19
C ILE A 35 -3.75 -3.84 6.77
N LYS A 36 -2.63 -4.06 7.45
CA LYS A 36 -2.41 -5.33 8.16
C LYS A 36 -2.96 -5.27 9.57
N ARG A 37 -3.53 -6.38 10.04
CA ARG A 37 -3.92 -6.62 11.44
C ARG A 37 -3.27 -7.91 11.92
N CYS A 38 -2.74 -7.91 13.14
CA CYS A 38 -2.23 -9.12 13.77
C CYS A 38 -3.36 -9.86 14.50
N ALA A 39 -3.48 -11.17 14.28
CA ALA A 39 -4.47 -11.99 14.96
C ALA A 39 -4.13 -12.24 16.45
N ASP A 40 -2.84 -12.19 16.82
CA ASP A 40 -2.39 -12.49 18.19
C ASP A 40 -2.44 -11.28 19.13
N CYS A 41 -2.07 -10.09 18.66
CA CYS A 41 -2.08 -8.87 19.50
C CYS A 41 -3.09 -7.82 19.06
N GLU A 42 -3.88 -8.11 18.00
CA GLU A 42 -4.97 -7.28 17.48
C GLU A 42 -4.59 -5.87 16.97
N ARG A 43 -3.30 -5.54 16.97
CA ARG A 43 -2.80 -4.25 16.50
C ARG A 43 -2.74 -4.19 14.97
N PHE A 44 -3.00 -2.99 14.46
CA PHE A 44 -2.91 -2.67 13.04
C PHE A 44 -1.55 -2.06 12.70
N HIS A 45 -1.06 -2.33 11.49
CA HIS A 45 0.10 -1.63 10.92
C HIS A 45 -0.07 -1.41 9.41
N ALA A 46 0.38 -0.26 8.93
CA ALA A 46 0.23 0.12 7.53
C ALA A 46 1.31 -0.50 6.63
N TYR A 47 2.55 -0.60 7.11
CA TYR A 47 3.66 -1.12 6.29
C TYR A 47 3.48 -2.64 6.08
N PRO A 48 3.56 -3.14 4.83
CA PRO A 48 3.40 -4.55 4.49
C PRO A 48 4.62 -5.36 4.94
N ARG A 49 4.59 -5.82 6.20
CA ARG A 49 5.54 -6.82 6.73
C ARG A 49 4.87 -8.20 6.73
N PRO A 50 5.66 -9.29 6.59
CA PRO A 50 5.16 -10.65 6.79
C PRO A 50 4.96 -11.02 8.27
N PHE A 51 5.35 -10.15 9.21
CA PHE A 51 5.18 -10.34 10.65
C PHE A 51 4.75 -9.04 11.35
N CYS A 52 4.20 -9.17 12.55
CA CYS A 52 3.74 -8.06 13.36
C CYS A 52 4.93 -7.29 13.96
N PRO A 53 5.03 -5.95 13.78
CA PRO A 53 6.11 -5.15 14.35
C PRO A 53 5.99 -4.94 15.88
N HIS A 54 4.89 -5.39 16.49
CA HIS A 54 4.63 -5.19 17.91
C HIS A 54 4.92 -6.44 18.75
N CYS A 55 4.57 -7.63 18.25
CA CYS A 55 4.70 -8.89 18.97
C CYS A 55 5.47 -9.98 18.22
N TRP A 56 5.95 -9.70 17.00
CA TRP A 56 6.72 -10.65 16.16
C TRP A 56 5.95 -11.88 15.67
N SER A 57 4.65 -11.95 15.89
CA SER A 57 3.80 -13.01 15.30
C SER A 57 3.75 -12.91 13.78
N GLU A 58 3.75 -14.06 13.12
CA GLU A 58 3.52 -14.22 11.67
C GLU A 58 2.02 -14.26 11.32
N GLN A 59 1.13 -14.30 12.32
CA GLN A 59 -0.32 -14.28 12.11
C GLN A 59 -0.80 -12.86 11.79
N VAL A 60 -0.49 -12.39 10.57
CA VAL A 60 -0.87 -11.07 10.06
C VAL A 60 -1.71 -11.15 8.80
N GLU A 61 -2.93 -10.65 8.87
CA GLU A 61 -3.91 -10.68 7.80
C GLU A 61 -4.13 -9.30 7.18
N TRP A 62 -4.53 -9.27 5.92
CA TRP A 62 -5.00 -8.06 5.26
C TRP A 62 -6.45 -7.79 5.64
N VAL A 63 -6.74 -6.56 6.06
CA VAL A 63 -8.09 -6.10 6.38
C VAL A 63 -8.37 -4.76 5.71
N GLU A 64 -9.62 -4.57 5.30
CA GLU A 64 -10.03 -3.32 4.68
C GLU A 64 -10.22 -2.22 5.73
N ALA A 65 -9.53 -1.11 5.54
CA ALA A 65 -9.69 0.08 6.36
C ALA A 65 -10.99 0.81 5.98
N THR A 66 -11.64 1.43 6.96
CA THR A 66 -12.89 2.19 6.72
C THR A 66 -12.72 3.45 5.85
N GLY A 67 -11.48 3.81 5.50
CA GLY A 67 -11.15 5.05 4.79
C GLY A 67 -11.27 6.33 5.64
N ARG A 68 -11.71 6.23 6.91
CA ARG A 68 -11.84 7.37 7.83
C ARG A 68 -10.62 7.49 8.74
N GLY A 69 -10.24 8.72 9.06
CA GLY A 69 -9.14 9.01 9.98
C GLY A 69 -9.09 10.49 10.37
N SER A 70 -8.14 10.82 11.24
CA SER A 70 -7.83 12.20 11.65
C SER A 70 -6.38 12.52 11.31
N VAL A 71 -6.10 13.78 10.97
CA VAL A 71 -4.72 14.25 10.75
C VAL A 71 -3.98 14.27 12.08
N TYR A 72 -2.94 13.44 12.21
CA TYR A 72 -2.06 13.45 13.37
C TYR A 72 -1.04 14.59 13.30
N THR A 73 -0.44 14.80 12.12
CA THR A 73 0.53 15.86 11.84
C THR A 73 0.59 16.14 10.33
N PHE A 74 1.15 17.28 9.92
CA PHE A 74 1.32 17.63 8.50
C PHE A 74 2.59 18.47 8.28
N SER A 75 3.10 18.44 7.05
CA SER A 75 4.15 19.33 6.55
C SER A 75 3.82 19.76 5.12
N ILE A 76 4.40 20.88 4.66
CA ILE A 76 4.14 21.43 3.33
C ILE A 76 5.36 21.19 2.44
N VAL A 77 5.19 20.32 1.44
CA VAL A 77 6.18 20.14 0.36
C VAL A 77 5.88 21.16 -0.74
N ARG A 78 6.79 22.10 -0.95
CA ARG A 78 6.70 23.08 -2.05
C ARG A 78 7.30 22.43 -3.30
N GLN A 79 6.52 22.30 -4.37
CA GLN A 79 7.04 21.87 -5.66
C GLN A 79 7.81 23.02 -6.32
N ASN A 80 9.00 22.72 -6.84
CA ASN A 80 9.77 23.67 -7.63
C ASN A 80 9.03 23.94 -8.94
N ASP A 81 8.86 25.21 -9.30
CA ASP A 81 8.17 25.66 -10.52
C ASP A 81 9.12 25.82 -11.72
N LEU A 82 10.40 25.48 -11.55
CA LEU A 82 11.35 25.40 -12.67
C LEU A 82 11.08 24.17 -13.56
N PRO A 83 11.19 24.31 -14.91
CA PRO A 83 11.16 23.19 -15.83
C PRO A 83 12.31 22.20 -15.55
N PRO A 84 12.13 20.90 -15.89
CA PRO A 84 13.22 19.92 -15.86
C PRO A 84 14.34 20.25 -16.85
#